data_AF-A0A3D4KAF9-F1
#
_entry.id   AF-A0A3D4KAF9-F1
#
_cell.length_a   1.000
_cell.length_b   1.000
_cell.length_c   1.000
_cell.angle_alpha   90.00
_cell.angle_beta   90.00
_cell.angle_gamma   90.00
#
_symmetry.space_group_name_H-M   'P 1'
#
loop_
_entity.id
_entity.type
_entity.pdbx_description
1 polymer ?
#
loop_
_entity_poly.entity_id
_entity_poly.type
_entity_poly.pdbx_seq_one_letter_code
_entity_poly.pdbx_strand_id
1 'polypeptide(L)'
;MGLKHLKKYVLTPKSALKHRALKLKEQSQRSFNLIKNRISGDYTPKIIPVSFEGKLPRYNLINAAIKEFGYKKYLEIGCFRDECFSQISCDYKVGVDPQSGGTVRLTSDDFFLQNNEKFDFIFIDGLHIYEQVRKDILNALKVLNDGGIIMLHDCLPTRYSYQTVPPEHLIWNGDVWKAFVEARSWADVDGAVCLIDCGIGMLKKRTNSNKLNFPENTDFKNLKYADLADNYKQWLNPVEFDDWKNFANS
;
A
#
# COMPACT_ATOMS: atom_id res chain seq x y z
N MET A 1 10.88 28.54 -42.74
CA MET A 1 12.14 28.41 -41.96
C MET A 1 11.95 29.15 -40.64
N GLY A 2 11.80 28.44 -39.53
CA GLY A 2 11.63 29.05 -38.21
C GLY A 2 12.10 28.10 -37.11
N LEU A 3 13.39 28.18 -36.77
CA LEU A 3 13.94 27.53 -35.59
C LEU A 3 13.51 28.32 -34.34
N LYS A 4 12.47 27.84 -33.67
CA LYS A 4 12.24 28.11 -32.25
C LYS A 4 11.84 26.79 -31.60
N HIS A 5 12.78 26.09 -30.97
CA HIS A 5 12.58 25.27 -29.78
C HIS A 5 13.88 24.56 -29.44
N LEU A 6 14.49 24.95 -28.31
CA LEU A 6 15.34 24.13 -27.42
C LEU A 6 15.98 25.05 -26.36
N LYS A 7 15.19 25.47 -25.35
CA LYS A 7 15.80 25.95 -24.10
C LYS A 7 16.28 24.72 -23.33
N LYS A 8 17.55 24.36 -23.50
CA LYS A 8 18.25 23.43 -22.60
C LYS A 8 18.28 24.07 -21.21
N TYR A 9 17.74 23.38 -20.20
CA TYR A 9 17.95 23.72 -18.80
C TYR A 9 19.43 23.54 -18.46
N VAL A 10 20.20 24.63 -18.48
CA VAL A 10 21.59 24.62 -17.99
C VAL A 10 21.52 24.74 -16.47
N LEU A 11 21.76 23.63 -15.77
CA LEU A 11 21.92 23.62 -14.32
C LEU A 11 23.09 24.54 -13.94
N THR A 12 22.85 25.51 -13.05
CA THR A 12 23.91 26.37 -12.53
C THR A 12 24.90 25.52 -11.71
N PRO A 13 26.20 25.86 -11.65
CA PRO A 13 27.19 25.09 -10.90
C PRO A 13 26.81 24.84 -9.43
N LYS A 14 26.20 25.83 -8.76
CA LYS A 14 25.66 25.70 -7.39
C LYS A 14 24.52 24.68 -7.30
N SER A 15 23.60 24.65 -8.28
CA SER A 15 22.50 23.67 -8.32
C SER A 15 23.00 22.25 -8.58
N ALA A 16 24.00 22.10 -9.45
CA ALA A 16 24.64 20.81 -9.74
C ALA A 16 25.41 20.26 -8.52
N LEU A 17 26.11 21.12 -7.77
CA LEU A 17 26.80 20.76 -6.53
C LEU A 17 25.80 20.31 -5.44
N LYS A 18 24.70 21.04 -5.25
CA LYS A 18 23.64 20.67 -4.30
C LYS A 18 23.00 19.33 -4.66
N HIS A 19 22.72 19.11 -5.94
CA HIS A 19 22.18 17.84 -6.43
C HIS A 19 23.17 16.68 -6.26
N ARG A 20 24.47 16.91 -6.48
CA ARG A 20 25.52 15.90 -6.28
C ARG A 20 25.69 15.55 -4.80
N ALA A 21 25.64 16.53 -3.90
CA ALA A 21 25.67 16.31 -2.46
C ALA A 21 24.45 15.54 -1.95
N LEU A 22 23.24 15.85 -2.46
CA LEU A 22 22.02 15.11 -2.14
C LEU A 22 22.15 13.64 -2.57
N LYS A 23 22.62 13.40 -3.80
CA LYS A 23 22.80 12.05 -4.35
C LYS A 23 23.84 11.23 -3.56
N LEU A 24 24.93 11.86 -3.11
CA LEU A 24 25.92 11.22 -2.24
C LEU A 24 25.34 10.89 -0.86
N LYS A 25 24.50 11.77 -0.30
CA LYS A 25 23.81 11.53 0.98
C LYS A 25 22.82 10.37 0.87
N GLU A 26 22.05 10.31 -0.21
CA GLU A 26 21.14 9.19 -0.52
C GLU A 26 21.91 7.87 -0.70
N GLN A 27 23.03 7.88 -1.43
CA GLN A 27 23.89 6.70 -1.61
C GLN A 27 24.48 6.22 -0.27
N SER A 28 24.97 7.14 0.56
CA SER A 28 25.49 6.80 1.89
C SER A 28 24.40 6.22 2.80
N GLN A 29 23.20 6.82 2.79
CA GLN A 29 22.06 6.32 3.57
C GLN A 29 21.62 4.92 3.12
N ARG A 30 21.60 4.66 1.80
CA ARG A 30 21.33 3.32 1.24
C ARG A 30 22.36 2.30 1.71
N SER A 31 23.66 2.60 1.57
CA SER A 31 24.73 1.72 2.01
C SER A 31 24.67 1.42 3.52
N PHE A 32 24.37 2.44 4.34
CA PHE A 32 24.20 2.27 5.77
C PHE A 32 22.99 1.39 6.12
N ASN A 33 21.84 1.62 5.48
CA ASN A 33 20.64 0.81 5.69
C ASN A 33 20.86 -0.64 5.27
N LEU A 34 21.53 -0.89 4.15
CA LEU A 34 21.92 -2.23 3.70
C LEU A 34 22.78 -2.97 4.73
N ILE A 35 23.79 -2.30 5.30
CA ILE A 35 24.66 -2.87 6.34
C ILE A 35 23.84 -3.14 7.61
N LYS A 36 23.03 -2.17 8.05
CA LYS A 36 22.16 -2.29 9.23
C LYS A 36 21.19 -3.47 9.09
N ASN A 37 20.58 -3.66 7.93
CA ASN A 37 19.59 -4.71 7.69
C ASN A 37 20.21 -6.11 7.58
N ARG A 38 21.47 -6.21 7.11
CA ARG A 38 22.25 -7.45 7.21
C ARG A 38 22.59 -7.78 8.66
N ILE A 39 22.97 -6.78 9.46
CA ILE A 39 23.31 -6.95 10.88
C ILE A 39 22.06 -7.27 11.72
N SER A 40 20.90 -6.68 11.41
CA SER A 40 19.63 -6.94 12.11
C SER A 40 19.05 -8.34 11.81
N GLY A 41 19.58 -9.04 10.81
CA GLY A 41 19.08 -10.34 10.35
C GLY A 41 17.75 -10.25 9.60
N ASP A 42 17.38 -9.07 9.10
CA ASP A 42 16.18 -8.88 8.28
C ASP A 42 16.42 -9.29 6.81
N TYR A 43 17.64 -9.03 6.30
CA TYR A 43 18.02 -9.49 4.96
C TYR A 43 17.99 -11.01 4.85
N THR A 44 17.32 -11.50 3.81
CA THR A 44 17.31 -12.91 3.41
C THR A 44 17.21 -13.04 1.88
N PRO A 45 17.83 -14.06 1.25
CA PRO A 45 17.64 -14.33 -0.17
C PRO A 45 16.32 -15.06 -0.48
N LYS A 46 15.50 -15.38 0.53
CA LYS A 46 14.21 -16.06 0.34
C LYS A 46 13.31 -15.26 -0.60
N ILE A 47 12.57 -15.99 -1.41
CA ILE A 47 11.58 -15.47 -2.35
C ILE A 47 10.25 -16.11 -1.96
N ILE A 48 9.21 -15.31 -1.78
CA ILE A 48 7.85 -15.84 -1.63
C ILE A 48 7.42 -16.37 -3.00
N PRO A 49 7.03 -17.65 -3.13
CA PRO A 49 6.79 -18.31 -4.42
C PRO A 49 5.42 -17.92 -5.01
N VAL A 50 5.19 -16.63 -5.22
CA VAL A 50 4.01 -16.07 -5.87
C VAL A 50 4.47 -15.25 -7.08
N SER A 51 3.81 -15.47 -8.22
CA SER A 51 4.01 -14.67 -9.43
C SER A 51 2.75 -13.86 -9.71
N PHE A 52 2.96 -12.60 -10.11
CA PHE A 52 1.90 -11.70 -10.57
C PHE A 52 1.81 -11.64 -12.10
N GLU A 53 2.66 -12.37 -12.82
CA GLU A 53 2.62 -12.42 -14.27
C GLU A 53 1.28 -12.99 -14.75
N GLY A 54 0.62 -12.28 -15.65
CA GLY A 54 -0.71 -12.64 -16.16
C GLY A 54 -1.86 -12.49 -15.16
N LYS A 55 -1.61 -12.02 -13.93
CA LYS A 55 -2.67 -11.72 -12.96
C LYS A 55 -3.38 -10.42 -13.33
N LEU A 56 -4.63 -10.30 -12.88
CA LEU A 56 -5.44 -9.10 -13.10
C LEU A 56 -4.89 -7.89 -12.33
N PRO A 57 -5.10 -6.67 -12.83
CA PRO A 57 -4.76 -5.45 -12.09
C PRO A 57 -5.76 -5.16 -10.98
N ARG A 58 -5.36 -4.35 -9.99
CA ARG A 58 -6.14 -4.01 -8.79
C ARG A 58 -7.56 -3.52 -9.08
N TYR A 59 -7.75 -2.71 -10.13
CA TYR A 59 -9.05 -2.13 -10.46
C TYR A 59 -10.10 -3.17 -10.87
N ASN A 60 -9.69 -4.37 -11.33
CA ASN A 60 -10.62 -5.47 -11.58
C ASN A 60 -11.26 -5.97 -10.28
N LEU A 61 -10.46 -6.13 -9.22
CA LEU A 61 -10.95 -6.56 -7.91
C LEU A 61 -11.81 -5.47 -7.26
N ILE A 62 -11.37 -4.21 -7.35
CA ILE A 62 -12.13 -3.06 -6.83
C ILE A 62 -13.51 -2.97 -7.50
N ASN A 63 -13.56 -3.00 -8.84
CA ASN A 63 -14.83 -2.95 -9.57
C ASN A 63 -15.70 -4.20 -9.33
N ALA A 64 -15.10 -5.38 -9.17
CA ALA A 64 -15.83 -6.58 -8.80
C ALA A 64 -16.50 -6.43 -7.43
N ALA A 65 -15.79 -5.91 -6.43
CA ALA A 65 -16.34 -5.64 -5.10
C ALA A 65 -17.43 -4.58 -5.12
N ILE A 66 -17.23 -3.47 -5.83
CA ILE A 66 -18.23 -2.40 -5.96
C ILE A 66 -19.52 -2.95 -6.57
N LYS A 67 -19.41 -3.76 -7.63
CA LYS A 67 -20.57 -4.36 -8.28
C LYS A 67 -21.26 -5.40 -7.39
N GLU A 68 -20.51 -6.31 -6.79
CA GLU A 68 -21.03 -7.41 -5.97
C GLU A 68 -21.83 -6.89 -4.77
N PHE A 69 -21.29 -5.90 -4.06
CA PHE A 69 -21.91 -5.36 -2.84
C PHE A 69 -22.75 -4.11 -3.08
N GLY A 70 -22.87 -3.66 -4.33
CA GLY A 70 -23.62 -2.45 -4.66
C GLY A 70 -23.06 -1.18 -4.00
N TYR A 71 -21.74 -1.12 -3.74
CA TYR A 71 -21.09 0.03 -3.12
C TYR A 71 -21.26 1.29 -3.97
N LYS A 72 -21.52 2.42 -3.30
CA LYS A 72 -21.90 3.69 -3.95
C LYS A 72 -20.90 4.81 -3.69
N LYS A 73 -20.16 4.75 -2.60
CA LYS A 73 -19.15 5.74 -2.22
C LYS A 73 -17.76 5.11 -2.14
N TYR A 74 -16.88 5.54 -3.04
CA TYR A 74 -15.49 5.11 -3.14
C TYR A 74 -14.54 6.23 -2.71
N LEU A 75 -13.56 5.90 -1.87
CA LEU A 75 -12.44 6.77 -1.51
C LEU A 75 -11.13 6.10 -1.96
N GLU A 76 -10.23 6.86 -2.59
CA GLU A 76 -8.86 6.45 -2.89
C GLU A 76 -7.87 7.39 -2.21
N ILE A 77 -6.92 6.84 -1.48
CA ILE A 77 -5.78 7.54 -0.90
C ILE A 77 -4.55 7.20 -1.73
N GLY A 78 -3.95 8.21 -2.38
CA GLY A 78 -2.81 8.04 -3.28
C GLY A 78 -3.22 7.75 -4.71
N CYS A 79 -3.68 8.77 -5.44
CA CYS A 79 -4.14 8.61 -6.82
C CYS A 79 -3.02 8.77 -7.86
N PHE A 80 -1.97 9.52 -7.53
CA PHE A 80 -0.82 9.80 -8.40
C PHE A 80 -1.21 10.25 -9.82
N ARG A 81 -1.30 9.32 -10.78
CA ARG A 81 -1.63 9.58 -12.21
C ARG A 81 -3.01 9.07 -12.61
N ASP A 82 -3.85 8.72 -11.65
CA ASP A 82 -5.18 8.15 -11.85
C ASP A 82 -5.20 6.80 -12.58
N GLU A 83 -4.10 6.05 -12.55
CA GLU A 83 -4.02 4.72 -13.19
C GLU A 83 -5.07 3.76 -12.61
N CYS A 84 -5.29 3.80 -11.30
CA CYS A 84 -6.40 3.11 -10.64
C CYS A 84 -7.67 3.96 -10.68
N PHE A 85 -7.64 5.16 -10.12
CA PHE A 85 -8.81 6.04 -9.94
C PHE A 85 -9.69 6.20 -11.20
N SER A 86 -9.09 6.33 -12.39
CA SER A 86 -9.81 6.51 -13.66
C SER A 86 -10.59 5.27 -14.10
N GLN A 87 -10.15 4.07 -13.69
CA GLN A 87 -10.76 2.79 -14.07
C GLN A 87 -11.93 2.40 -13.16
N ILE A 88 -12.07 3.06 -12.00
CA ILE A 88 -13.09 2.69 -11.02
C ILE A 88 -14.47 3.18 -11.46
N SER A 89 -15.45 2.28 -11.50
CA SER A 89 -16.84 2.56 -11.81
C SER A 89 -17.67 2.55 -10.53
N CYS A 90 -17.87 3.73 -9.93
CA CYS A 90 -18.68 3.93 -8.73
C CYS A 90 -19.47 5.24 -8.85
N ASP A 91 -20.67 5.29 -8.26
CA ASP A 91 -21.58 6.43 -8.36
C ASP A 91 -20.96 7.72 -7.79
N TYR A 92 -20.23 7.59 -6.68
CA TYR A 92 -19.51 8.68 -6.03
C TYR A 92 -18.07 8.26 -5.75
N LYS A 93 -17.11 9.08 -6.21
CA LYS A 93 -15.66 8.82 -6.04
C LYS A 93 -14.95 10.06 -5.50
N VAL A 94 -14.15 9.86 -4.45
CA VAL A 94 -13.21 10.84 -3.92
C VAL A 94 -11.80 10.27 -4.04
N GLY A 95 -10.88 11.02 -4.64
CA GLY A 95 -9.47 10.64 -4.74
C GLY A 95 -8.62 11.69 -4.06
N VAL A 96 -7.71 11.28 -3.17
CA VAL A 96 -6.91 12.18 -2.34
C VAL A 96 -5.44 11.99 -2.69
N ASP A 97 -4.79 13.07 -3.11
CA ASP A 97 -3.36 13.08 -3.37
C ASP A 97 -2.80 14.50 -3.18
N PRO A 98 -1.67 14.67 -2.47
CA PRO A 98 -1.11 15.99 -2.19
C PRO A 98 -0.49 16.65 -3.44
N GLN A 99 -0.20 15.88 -4.49
CA GLN A 99 0.53 16.36 -5.67
C GLN A 99 -0.29 16.26 -6.96
N SER A 100 -0.93 15.11 -7.25
CA SER A 100 -1.56 14.86 -8.55
C SER A 100 -2.61 13.74 -8.52
N GLY A 101 -3.51 13.71 -9.52
CA GLY A 101 -4.56 12.69 -9.57
C GLY A 101 -5.65 12.89 -8.51
N GLY A 102 -6.77 12.17 -8.61
CA GLY A 102 -7.90 12.28 -7.72
C GLY A 102 -8.60 13.64 -7.80
N THR A 103 -9.54 13.85 -6.88
CA THR A 103 -10.41 15.03 -6.83
C THR A 103 -10.03 16.04 -5.75
N VAL A 104 -9.21 15.64 -4.78
CA VAL A 104 -8.80 16.45 -3.61
C VAL A 104 -7.28 16.57 -3.56
N ARG A 105 -6.77 17.80 -3.36
CA ARG A 105 -5.34 18.10 -3.28
C ARG A 105 -4.90 18.30 -1.83
N LEU A 106 -4.79 17.20 -1.09
CA LEU A 106 -4.42 17.16 0.32
C LEU A 106 -3.58 15.92 0.63
N THR A 107 -2.87 15.95 1.75
CA THR A 107 -2.36 14.70 2.35
C THR A 107 -3.52 13.86 2.87
N SER A 108 -3.31 12.55 3.08
CA SER A 108 -4.33 11.69 3.71
C SER A 108 -4.66 12.18 5.12
N ASP A 109 -3.65 12.60 5.88
CA ASP A 109 -3.80 13.18 7.22
C ASP A 109 -4.74 14.38 7.23
N ASP A 110 -4.50 15.36 6.36
CA ASP A 110 -5.31 16.58 6.28
C ASP A 110 -6.73 16.25 5.80
N PHE A 111 -6.87 15.35 4.83
CA PHE A 111 -8.17 14.90 4.36
C PHE A 111 -8.99 14.24 5.48
N PHE A 112 -8.41 13.27 6.20
CA PHE A 112 -9.10 12.58 7.28
C PHE A 112 -9.43 13.50 8.46
N LEU A 113 -8.63 14.55 8.70
CA LEU A 113 -8.89 15.53 9.76
C LEU A 113 -10.16 16.36 9.49
N GLN A 114 -10.44 16.67 8.22
CA GLN A 114 -11.57 17.51 7.82
C GLN A 114 -12.77 16.74 7.25
N ASN A 115 -12.60 15.47 6.92
CA ASN A 115 -13.63 14.66 6.28
C ASN A 115 -14.77 14.30 7.24
N ASN A 116 -15.99 14.60 6.83
CA ASN A 116 -17.22 14.24 7.55
C ASN A 116 -18.07 13.20 6.80
N GLU A 117 -17.59 12.70 5.65
CA GLU A 117 -18.28 11.69 4.87
C GLU A 117 -17.87 10.27 5.26
N LYS A 118 -18.76 9.30 5.01
CA LYS A 118 -18.43 7.89 5.06
C LYS A 118 -18.42 7.26 3.67
N PHE A 119 -17.67 6.17 3.54
CA PHE A 119 -17.44 5.47 2.28
C PHE A 119 -17.72 3.97 2.42
N ASP A 120 -18.19 3.35 1.34
CA ASP A 120 -18.44 1.92 1.30
C ASP A 120 -17.18 1.14 0.92
N PHE A 121 -16.35 1.75 0.06
CA PHE A 121 -15.09 1.20 -0.39
C PHE A 121 -13.98 2.23 -0.19
N ILE A 122 -12.88 1.83 0.45
CA ILE A 122 -11.70 2.69 0.64
C ILE A 122 -10.48 1.96 0.09
N PHE A 123 -9.78 2.54 -0.89
CA PHE A 123 -8.51 2.06 -1.41
C PHE A 123 -7.34 2.87 -0.85
N ILE A 124 -6.32 2.20 -0.30
CA ILE A 124 -5.11 2.81 0.24
C ILE A 124 -3.91 2.40 -0.62
N ASP A 125 -3.35 3.35 -1.35
CA ASP A 125 -2.16 3.21 -2.19
C ASP A 125 -1.31 4.51 -2.14
N GLY A 126 -1.25 5.13 -0.96
CA GLY A 126 -0.55 6.37 -0.70
C GLY A 126 0.94 6.16 -0.38
N LEU A 127 1.37 6.63 0.79
CA LEU A 127 2.77 6.50 1.20
C LEU A 127 3.02 5.08 1.72
N HIS A 128 3.88 4.32 1.03
CA HIS A 128 4.21 2.91 1.33
C HIS A 128 5.15 2.74 2.55
N ILE A 129 4.90 3.49 3.63
CA ILE A 129 5.65 3.44 4.88
C ILE A 129 4.69 3.03 6.00
N TYR A 130 5.07 2.00 6.76
CA TYR A 130 4.28 1.38 7.82
C TYR A 130 3.52 2.39 8.68
N GLU A 131 4.17 3.43 9.21
CA GLU A 131 3.52 4.39 10.10
C GLU A 131 2.37 5.13 9.44
N GLN A 132 2.54 5.53 8.17
CA GLN A 132 1.50 6.25 7.44
C GLN A 132 0.38 5.29 7.04
N VAL A 133 0.71 4.11 6.50
CA VAL A 133 -0.30 3.10 6.13
C VAL A 133 -1.14 2.70 7.33
N ARG A 134 -0.51 2.44 8.48
CA ARG A 134 -1.21 2.11 9.73
C ARG A 134 -2.18 3.23 10.12
N LYS A 135 -1.74 4.49 10.03
CA LYS A 135 -2.57 5.64 10.33
C LYS A 135 -3.74 5.77 9.35
N ASP A 136 -3.50 5.54 8.06
CA ASP A 136 -4.51 5.56 7.02
C ASP A 136 -5.54 4.43 7.23
N ILE A 137 -5.14 3.21 7.60
CA ILE A 137 -6.05 2.11 7.96
C ILE A 137 -6.95 2.53 9.14
N LEU A 138 -6.35 3.04 10.23
CA LEU A 138 -7.10 3.44 11.42
C LEU A 138 -8.09 4.58 11.14
N ASN A 139 -7.75 5.50 10.25
CA ASN A 139 -8.66 6.56 9.85
C ASN A 139 -9.74 6.06 8.88
N ALA A 140 -9.38 5.21 7.92
CA ALA A 140 -10.31 4.55 7.02
C ALA A 140 -11.38 3.76 7.79
N LEU A 141 -11.00 3.01 8.84
CA LEU A 141 -11.94 2.26 9.69
C LEU A 141 -12.97 3.16 10.41
N LYS A 142 -12.67 4.44 10.66
CA LYS A 142 -13.61 5.39 11.29
C LYS A 142 -14.64 5.93 10.31
N VAL A 143 -14.26 6.05 9.03
CA VAL A 143 -15.10 6.61 7.96
C VAL A 143 -15.67 5.52 7.04
N LEU A 144 -15.42 4.25 7.32
CA LEU A 144 -16.03 3.13 6.62
C LEU A 144 -17.50 2.99 7.04
N ASN A 145 -18.39 2.82 6.07
CA ASN A 145 -19.77 2.42 6.31
C ASN A 145 -19.85 0.97 6.80
N ASP A 146 -20.93 0.65 7.51
CA ASP A 146 -21.20 -0.72 7.92
C ASP A 146 -21.33 -1.61 6.68
N GLY A 147 -20.69 -2.78 6.70
CA GLY A 147 -20.60 -3.66 5.53
C GLY A 147 -19.62 -3.20 4.44
N GLY A 148 -18.95 -2.07 4.60
CA GLY A 148 -17.90 -1.61 3.68
C GLY A 148 -16.64 -2.49 3.70
N ILE A 149 -15.67 -2.15 2.84
CA ILE A 149 -14.37 -2.82 2.75
C ILE A 149 -13.24 -1.80 2.55
N ILE A 150 -12.09 -2.07 3.15
CA ILE A 150 -10.85 -1.35 2.88
C ILE A 150 -9.96 -2.28 2.06
N MET A 151 -9.39 -1.79 0.96
CA MET A 151 -8.36 -2.49 0.22
C MET A 151 -7.04 -1.71 0.22
N LEU A 152 -5.92 -2.42 0.28
CA LEU A 152 -4.57 -1.88 0.32
C LEU A 152 -3.74 -2.49 -0.79
N HIS A 153 -2.96 -1.67 -1.48
CA HIS A 153 -1.96 -2.17 -2.42
C HIS A 153 -0.73 -2.76 -1.69
N ASP A 154 0.17 -3.43 -2.41
CA ASP A 154 1.54 -3.78 -1.96
C ASP A 154 1.69 -4.63 -0.69
N CYS A 155 0.68 -5.40 -0.30
CA CYS A 155 0.71 -6.24 0.90
C CYS A 155 1.56 -7.53 0.77
N LEU A 156 2.06 -7.87 -0.42
CA LEU A 156 2.88 -9.07 -0.68
C LEU A 156 4.18 -8.75 -1.44
N PRO A 157 5.20 -8.20 -0.77
CA PRO A 157 6.53 -8.10 -1.37
C PRO A 157 7.12 -9.50 -1.57
N THR A 158 7.33 -9.93 -2.82
CA THR A 158 7.85 -11.30 -3.10
C THR A 158 9.33 -11.45 -2.83
N ARG A 159 10.06 -10.35 -2.61
CA ARG A 159 11.50 -10.29 -2.33
C ARG A 159 11.79 -9.24 -1.27
N TYR A 160 12.87 -9.47 -0.51
CA TYR A 160 13.38 -8.52 0.49
C TYR A 160 13.53 -7.10 -0.07
N SER A 161 14.05 -7.00 -1.29
CA SER A 161 14.39 -5.73 -1.92
C SER A 161 13.17 -4.88 -2.32
N TYR A 162 11.96 -5.47 -2.36
CA TYR A 162 10.73 -4.75 -2.70
C TYR A 162 10.16 -4.01 -1.48
N GLN A 163 10.45 -4.45 -0.26
CA GLN A 163 9.90 -3.82 0.95
C GLN A 163 10.79 -2.74 1.59
N THR A 164 12.01 -2.56 1.08
CA THR A 164 12.99 -1.66 1.70
C THR A 164 12.50 -0.22 1.72
N VAL A 165 12.67 0.47 2.84
CA VAL A 165 12.43 1.91 2.98
C VAL A 165 13.77 2.58 3.33
N PRO A 166 14.32 3.48 2.49
CA PRO A 166 13.80 3.94 1.19
C PRO A 166 13.90 2.87 0.08
N PRO A 167 13.21 3.07 -1.07
CA PRO A 167 13.28 2.15 -2.20
C PRO A 167 14.71 1.94 -2.73
N GLU A 168 15.06 0.67 -2.93
CA GLU A 168 16.33 0.23 -3.53
C GLU A 168 16.18 -0.10 -5.02
N HIS A 169 14.98 -0.47 -5.49
CA HIS A 169 14.70 -0.90 -6.87
C HIS A 169 13.49 -0.18 -7.48
N LEU A 170 13.25 -0.40 -8.78
CA LEU A 170 12.10 0.15 -9.50
C LEU A 170 10.76 -0.42 -9.03
N ILE A 171 10.73 -1.72 -8.73
CA ILE A 171 9.58 -2.36 -8.08
C ILE A 171 9.72 -2.10 -6.59
N TRP A 172 8.69 -1.50 -6.00
CA TRP A 172 8.68 -1.11 -4.61
C TRP A 172 7.28 -1.26 -4.04
N ASN A 173 7.19 -2.04 -2.97
CA ASN A 173 6.01 -2.26 -2.15
C ASN A 173 6.06 -1.45 -0.84
N GLY A 174 7.27 -1.05 -0.43
CA GLY A 174 7.55 -0.57 0.91
C GLY A 174 7.17 -1.59 1.99
N ASP A 175 6.97 -1.12 3.21
CA ASP A 175 6.64 -1.98 4.35
C ASP A 175 5.15 -1.96 4.74
N VAL A 176 4.28 -1.76 3.72
CA VAL A 176 2.82 -1.81 3.80
C VAL A 176 2.32 -3.11 4.46
N TRP A 177 2.94 -4.24 4.10
CA TRP A 177 2.60 -5.57 4.63
C TRP A 177 2.65 -5.62 6.17
N LYS A 178 3.50 -4.84 6.83
CA LYS A 178 3.60 -4.81 8.29
C LYS A 178 2.33 -4.21 8.92
N ALA A 179 1.79 -3.15 8.33
CA ALA A 179 0.56 -2.52 8.79
C ALA A 179 -0.64 -3.43 8.54
N PHE A 180 -0.64 -4.18 7.42
CA PHE A 180 -1.64 -5.20 7.16
C PHE A 180 -1.58 -6.36 8.16
N VAL A 181 -0.37 -6.87 8.47
CA VAL A 181 -0.16 -7.93 9.48
C VAL A 181 -0.59 -7.46 10.87
N GLU A 182 -0.31 -6.19 11.24
CA GLU A 182 -0.85 -5.60 12.46
C GLU A 182 -2.38 -5.60 12.45
N ALA A 183 -3.01 -5.13 11.37
CA ALA A 183 -4.47 -5.11 11.26
C ALA A 183 -5.10 -6.52 11.42
N ARG A 184 -4.44 -7.55 10.88
CA ARG A 184 -4.85 -8.96 11.06
C ARG A 184 -4.70 -9.50 12.49
N SER A 185 -4.04 -8.77 13.39
CA SER A 185 -3.98 -9.10 14.82
C SER A 185 -5.09 -8.43 15.64
N TRP A 186 -5.88 -7.54 15.07
CA TRP A 186 -6.98 -6.87 15.77
C TRP A 186 -8.21 -7.78 15.88
N ALA A 187 -9.01 -7.61 16.94
CA ALA A 187 -10.15 -8.49 17.22
C ALA A 187 -11.37 -8.17 16.35
N ASP A 188 -11.50 -6.92 15.92
CA ASP A 188 -12.64 -6.33 15.20
C ASP A 188 -12.33 -5.98 13.74
N VAL A 189 -11.21 -6.51 13.23
CA VAL A 189 -10.83 -6.40 11.82
C VAL A 189 -10.40 -7.76 11.30
N ASP A 190 -11.11 -8.26 10.29
CA ASP A 190 -10.74 -9.47 9.57
C ASP A 190 -9.98 -9.10 8.29
N GLY A 191 -9.05 -9.95 7.86
CA GLY A 191 -8.15 -9.63 6.76
C GLY A 191 -7.69 -10.83 5.91
N ALA A 192 -7.57 -10.60 4.60
CA ALA A 192 -6.99 -11.53 3.63
C ALA A 192 -6.26 -10.78 2.51
N VAL A 193 -5.25 -11.38 1.88
CA VAL A 193 -4.56 -10.81 0.71
C VAL A 193 -4.98 -11.52 -0.56
N CYS A 194 -5.55 -10.81 -1.51
CA CYS A 194 -5.79 -11.33 -2.86
C CYS A 194 -4.47 -11.37 -3.65
N LEU A 195 -4.15 -12.52 -4.24
CA LEU A 195 -2.88 -12.81 -4.95
C LEU A 195 -2.84 -12.22 -6.38
N ILE A 196 -3.14 -10.93 -6.49
CA ILE A 196 -3.02 -10.13 -7.70
C ILE A 196 -2.19 -8.87 -7.39
N ASP A 197 -1.56 -8.29 -8.41
CA ASP A 197 -1.01 -6.92 -8.39
C ASP A 197 -0.30 -6.54 -7.07
N CYS A 198 0.87 -7.16 -6.82
CA CYS A 198 1.66 -6.93 -5.60
C CYS A 198 1.01 -7.32 -4.26
N GLY A 199 -0.13 -8.01 -4.30
CA GLY A 199 -0.91 -8.46 -3.16
C GLY A 199 -1.86 -7.37 -2.67
N ILE A 200 -3.16 -7.55 -2.94
CA ILE A 200 -4.19 -6.62 -2.48
C ILE A 200 -4.71 -7.06 -1.12
N GLY A 201 -4.31 -6.36 -0.06
CA GLY A 201 -4.84 -6.57 1.27
C GLY A 201 -6.30 -6.13 1.33
N MET A 202 -7.18 -6.99 1.83
CA MET A 202 -8.60 -6.70 2.04
C MET A 202 -8.88 -6.73 3.53
N LEU A 203 -9.51 -5.68 4.08
CA LEU A 203 -9.87 -5.57 5.48
C LEU A 203 -11.38 -5.32 5.62
N LYS A 204 -12.02 -6.07 6.52
CA LYS A 204 -13.44 -5.93 6.88
C LYS A 204 -13.55 -5.60 8.37
N LYS A 205 -14.39 -4.63 8.71
CA LYS A 205 -14.73 -4.31 10.09
C LYS A 205 -15.78 -5.31 10.62
N ARG A 206 -15.30 -6.41 11.19
CA ARG A 206 -16.09 -7.53 11.73
C ARG A 206 -15.22 -8.33 12.70
N THR A 207 -15.81 -9.24 13.47
CA THR A 207 -15.04 -10.18 14.30
C THR A 207 -14.00 -10.91 13.44
N ASN A 208 -12.74 -10.85 13.84
CA ASN A 208 -11.65 -11.47 13.11
C ASN A 208 -11.74 -13.00 13.22
N SER A 209 -12.08 -13.64 12.10
CA SER A 209 -12.29 -15.10 12.03
C SER A 209 -10.98 -15.90 12.05
N ASN A 210 -9.87 -15.26 11.69
CA ASN A 210 -8.55 -15.88 11.59
C ASN A 210 -7.49 -14.96 12.18
N LYS A 211 -7.69 -14.58 13.45
CA LYS A 211 -6.85 -13.60 14.15
C LYS A 211 -5.42 -14.10 14.34
N LEU A 212 -4.45 -13.27 13.99
CA LEU A 212 -3.04 -13.54 14.31
C LEU A 212 -2.78 -13.32 15.80
N ASN A 213 -2.15 -14.31 16.44
CA ASN A 213 -1.73 -14.22 17.82
C ASN A 213 -0.24 -13.87 17.87
N PHE A 214 0.05 -12.62 18.24
CA PHE A 214 1.40 -12.15 18.52
C PHE A 214 1.57 -11.92 20.04
N PRO A 215 2.80 -11.99 20.57
CA PRO A 215 3.07 -11.59 21.95
C PRO A 215 2.57 -10.17 22.26
N GLU A 216 2.19 -9.95 23.52
CA GLU A 216 1.84 -8.62 23.99
C GLU A 216 3.02 -7.64 23.78
N ASN A 217 2.73 -6.42 23.32
CA ASN A 217 3.72 -5.40 22.95
C ASN A 217 4.63 -5.74 21.75
N THR A 218 4.18 -6.59 20.82
CA THR A 218 4.88 -6.82 19.55
C THR A 218 5.11 -5.52 18.79
N ASP A 219 6.36 -5.29 18.38
CA ASP A 219 6.75 -4.13 17.56
C ASP A 219 6.56 -4.45 16.06
N PHE A 220 5.35 -4.20 15.56
CA PHE A 220 4.99 -4.50 14.17
C PHE A 220 5.85 -3.75 13.15
N LYS A 221 6.34 -2.55 13.48
CA LYS A 221 7.22 -1.75 12.61
C LYS A 221 8.52 -2.47 12.26
N ASN A 222 9.02 -3.26 13.20
CA ASN A 222 10.29 -3.96 13.10
C ASN A 222 10.13 -5.46 12.79
N LEU A 223 8.95 -5.90 12.34
CA LEU A 223 8.80 -7.23 11.75
C LEU A 223 9.77 -7.39 10.57
N LYS A 224 10.35 -8.58 10.46
CA LYS A 224 11.36 -8.87 9.43
C LYS A 224 10.70 -9.51 8.22
N TYR A 225 11.21 -9.15 7.04
CA TYR A 225 10.86 -9.82 5.80
C TYR A 225 11.20 -11.31 5.85
N ALA A 226 12.27 -11.71 6.54
CA ALA A 226 12.61 -13.12 6.71
C ALA A 226 11.46 -13.91 7.38
N ASP A 227 10.84 -13.33 8.40
CA ASP A 227 9.71 -13.94 9.09
C ASP A 227 8.45 -13.94 8.20
N LEU A 228 8.22 -12.86 7.44
CA LEU A 228 7.16 -12.84 6.44
C LEU A 228 7.34 -13.96 5.42
N ALA A 229 8.54 -14.12 4.86
CA ALA A 229 8.81 -15.12 3.84
C ALA A 229 8.52 -16.55 4.32
N ASP A 230 8.79 -16.83 5.60
CA ASP A 230 8.51 -18.13 6.21
C ASP A 230 7.03 -18.33 6.55
N ASN A 231 6.32 -17.25 6.87
CA ASN A 231 4.97 -17.32 7.45
C ASN A 231 3.88 -16.68 6.57
N TYR A 232 4.18 -16.29 5.33
CA TYR A 232 3.29 -15.45 4.50
C TYR A 232 1.87 -16.03 4.35
N LYS A 233 1.72 -17.36 4.27
CA LYS A 233 0.41 -18.01 4.19
C LYS A 233 -0.45 -17.75 5.43
N GLN A 234 0.17 -17.82 6.62
CA GLN A 234 -0.51 -17.55 7.88
C GLN A 234 -0.73 -16.04 8.06
N TRP A 235 0.32 -15.25 7.85
CA TRP A 235 0.32 -13.82 8.14
C TRP A 235 -0.58 -13.03 7.20
N LEU A 236 -0.63 -13.41 5.92
CA LEU A 236 -1.38 -12.68 4.91
C LEU A 236 -2.73 -13.31 4.56
N ASN A 237 -3.00 -14.55 4.99
CA ASN A 237 -4.24 -15.26 4.69
C ASN A 237 -4.60 -15.16 3.19
N PRO A 238 -3.75 -15.70 2.30
CA PRO A 238 -3.84 -15.44 0.88
C PRO A 238 -5.07 -16.10 0.27
N VAL A 239 -5.71 -15.39 -0.66
CA VAL A 239 -6.83 -15.88 -1.47
C VAL A 239 -6.55 -15.64 -2.95
N GLU A 240 -7.00 -16.54 -3.81
CA GLU A 240 -6.98 -16.30 -5.26
C GLU A 240 -8.09 -15.34 -5.67
N PHE A 241 -7.97 -14.77 -6.86
CA PHE A 241 -8.99 -13.86 -7.38
C PHE A 241 -10.38 -14.52 -7.40
N ASP A 242 -10.51 -15.75 -7.89
CA ASP A 242 -11.85 -16.37 -7.99
C ASP A 242 -12.50 -16.64 -6.62
N ASP A 243 -11.70 -16.69 -5.55
CA ASP A 243 -12.14 -16.99 -4.19
C ASP A 243 -12.28 -15.74 -3.29
N TRP A 244 -11.95 -14.54 -3.78
CA TRP A 244 -11.92 -13.32 -2.97
C TRP A 244 -13.27 -13.06 -2.27
N LYS A 245 -14.39 -13.44 -2.92
CA LYS A 245 -15.75 -13.29 -2.40
C LYS A 245 -16.04 -14.15 -1.17
N ASN A 246 -15.42 -15.32 -1.07
CA ASN A 246 -15.62 -16.20 0.08
C ASN A 246 -15.15 -15.51 1.37
N PHE A 247 -14.08 -14.72 1.27
CA PHE A 247 -13.63 -13.85 2.35
C PHE A 247 -14.54 -12.63 2.53
N ALA A 248 -14.95 -11.95 1.45
CA ALA A 248 -15.66 -10.68 1.57
C ALA A 248 -17.14 -10.79 2.00
N ASN A 249 -17.79 -11.92 1.71
CA ASN A 249 -19.20 -12.19 2.04
C ASN A 249 -19.43 -12.65 3.50
N SER A 250 -18.38 -13.07 4.21
CA SER A 250 -18.47 -13.71 5.54
C SER A 250 -18.72 -12.75 6.71
#